data_AF-A0A7X7N2C5-F1
#
_entry.id   AF-A0A7X7N2C5-F1
#
_cell.length_a   1.000
_cell.length_b   1.000
_cell.length_c   1.000
_cell.angle_alpha   90.00
_cell.angle_beta   90.00
_cell.angle_gamma   90.00
#
_symmetry.space_group_name_H-M   'P 1'
#
loop_
_entity.id
_entity.type
_entity.pdbx_description
1 polymer ?
#
loop_
_entity_poly.entity_id
_entity_poly.type
_entity_poly.pdbx_seq_one_letter_code
_entity_poly.pdbx_strand_id
1 'polypeptide(L)' 'GLYKISEDDSLSFDHAGCLECGTCRVLCGETVLAKWEFPQGSFGIEYRYG' A
#
# COMPACT_ATOMS: atom_id res chain seq x y z
N GLY A 1 -9.38 4.95 -3.45
CA GLY A 1 -9.15 3.49 -3.38
C GLY A 1 -7.66 3.26 -3.46
N LEU A 2 -7.13 2.25 -2.76
CA LEU A 2 -5.68 2.06 -2.58
C LEU A 2 -4.92 1.87 -3.90
N TYR A 3 -5.48 1.11 -4.84
CA TYR A 3 -4.96 0.92 -6.19
C TYR A 3 -6.02 1.35 -7.19
N LYS A 4 -5.61 2.04 -8.26
CA LYS A 4 -6.50 2.43 -9.35
C LYS A 4 -5.76 2.34 -10.69
N ILE A 5 -6.44 1.75 -11.67
CA ILE A 5 -6.03 1.77 -13.08
C ILE A 5 -6.71 2.96 -13.75
N SER A 6 -5.91 3.81 -14.39
CA SER A 6 -6.36 4.96 -15.18
C SER A 6 -6.79 4.53 -16.58
N GLU A 7 -7.39 5.45 -17.35
CA GLU A 7 -7.83 5.17 -18.73
C GLU A 7 -6.65 4.88 -19.69
N ASP A 8 -5.43 5.28 -19.34
CA ASP A 8 -4.19 5.03 -20.08
C ASP A 8 -3.45 3.76 -19.61
N ASP A 9 -4.14 2.85 -18.90
CA ASP A 9 -3.59 1.64 -18.28
C ASP A 9 -2.51 1.90 -17.21
N SER A 10 -2.30 3.15 -16.79
CA SER A 10 -1.36 3.45 -15.70
C SER A 10 -1.92 3.01 -14.34
N LEU A 11 -1.07 2.36 -13.55
CA LEU A 11 -1.37 2.02 -12.15
C LEU A 11 -0.99 3.20 -11.24
N SER A 12 -1.97 3.66 -10.45
CA SER A 12 -1.76 4.60 -9.37
C SER A 12 -1.96 3.93 -8.01
N PHE A 13 -1.12 4.30 -7.05
CA PHE A 13 -1.16 3.83 -5.67
C PHE A 13 -1.31 5.00 -4.71
N ASP A 14 -2.28 4.92 -3.81
CA ASP A 14 -2.55 5.94 -2.79
C ASP A 14 -2.12 5.46 -1.40
N HIS A 15 -0.90 5.83 -1.00
CA HIS A 15 -0.32 5.43 0.28
C HIS A 15 -1.14 5.88 1.51
N ALA A 16 -1.95 6.95 1.42
CA ALA A 16 -2.77 7.42 2.52
C ALA A 16 -3.92 6.44 2.85
N GLY A 17 -4.31 5.60 1.89
CA GLY A 17 -5.27 4.52 2.09
C GLY A 17 -4.65 3.18 2.49
N CYS A 18 -3.32 3.10 2.65
CA CYS A 18 -2.63 1.86 3.00
C CYS A 18 -2.88 1.52 4.48
N LEU A 19 -3.40 0.32 4.76
CA LEU A 19 -3.59 -0.16 6.13
C LEU A 19 -2.35 -0.83 6.74
N GLU A 20 -1.22 -0.79 6.04
CA GLU A 20 0.05 -1.41 6.48
C GLU A 20 -0.04 -2.92 6.76
N CYS A 21 -1.10 -3.59 6.28
CA CYS A 21 -1.36 -5.00 6.55
C CYS A 21 -0.44 -5.98 5.80
N GLY A 22 0.33 -5.51 4.82
CA GLY A 22 1.30 -6.33 4.09
C GLY A 22 0.73 -7.30 3.05
N THR A 23 -0.59 -7.32 2.80
CA THR A 23 -1.20 -8.22 1.80
C THR A 23 -0.57 -8.10 0.42
N CYS A 24 -0.30 -6.87 -0.04
CA CYS A 24 0.36 -6.64 -1.32
C CYS A 24 1.78 -7.22 -1.35
N ARG A 25 2.55 -7.09 -0.26
CA ARG A 25 3.88 -7.71 -0.11
C ARG A 25 3.82 -9.23 -0.23
N VAL A 26 2.85 -9.87 0.41
CA VAL A 26 2.71 -11.33 0.39
C VAL A 26 2.29 -11.83 -1.00
N LEU A 27 1.33 -11.18 -1.63
CA LEU A 27 0.81 -11.61 -2.94
C LEU A 27 1.79 -11.35 -4.09
N CYS A 28 2.49 -10.22 -4.06
CA CYS A 28 3.38 -9.83 -5.15
C CYS A 28 4.79 -10.42 -5.04
N GLY A 29 5.18 -10.92 -3.87
CA GLY A 29 6.52 -11.45 -3.63
C GLY A 29 7.60 -10.47 -4.13
N GLU A 30 8.51 -10.96 -4.97
CA GLU A 30 9.60 -10.17 -5.55
C GLU A 30 9.32 -9.66 -6.98
N THR A 31 8.06 -9.74 -7.44
CA THR A 31 7.75 -9.51 -8.87
C THR A 31 7.24 -8.11 -9.17
N VAL A 32 6.17 -7.68 -8.50
CA VAL A 32 5.45 -6.44 -8.83
C VAL A 32 5.83 -5.28 -7.89
N LEU A 33 6.14 -5.58 -6.63
CA LEU A 33 6.53 -4.58 -5.65
C LEU A 33 8.04 -4.44 -5.62
N ALA A 34 8.54 -3.27 -6.02
CA ALA A 34 9.96 -2.96 -5.87
C ALA A 34 10.38 -2.85 -4.39
N LYS A 35 9.48 -2.35 -3.53
CA LYS A 35 9.78 -2.09 -2.13
C LYS A 35 8.50 -2.03 -1.29
N TRP A 36 8.56 -2.58 -0.08
CA TRP A 36 7.51 -2.43 0.93
C TRP A 36 8.16 -2.22 2.30
N GLU A 37 7.80 -1.12 2.97
CA GLU A 37 8.30 -0.75 4.29
C GLU A 37 7.19 -0.07 5.08
N PHE A 38 7.29 -0.14 6.41
CA PHE A 38 6.44 0.66 7.28
C PHE A 38 6.76 2.15 7.14
N PRO A 39 5.76 3.04 7.32
CA PRO A 39 6.01 4.47 7.42
C PRO A 39 6.97 4.80 8.56
N GLN A 40 7.54 6.00 8.52
CA GLN A 40 8.28 6.53 9.67
C GLN A 40 7.36 6.67 10.89
N GLY A 41 7.94 6.63 12.09
CA GLY A 41 7.17 6.80 13.32
C GLY A 41 6.31 8.07 13.28
N SER A 42 5.12 8.00 13.89
CA SER A 42 4.05 9.02 13.83
C SER A 42 3.35 9.22 12.48
N PHE A 43 3.70 8.46 11.43
CA PHE A 43 2.95 8.38 10.18
C PHE A 43 2.22 7.05 10.07
N GLY A 44 1.31 6.97 9.10
CA GLY A 44 0.58 5.75 8.82
C GLY A 44 -0.77 5.69 9.52
N ILE A 45 -1.23 4.47 9.77
CA ILE A 45 -2.53 4.18 10.35
C ILE A 45 -2.47 4.05 11.87
N GLU A 46 -3.54 4.49 12.53
CA GLU A 46 -3.74 4.35 13.97
C GLU A 46 -5.05 3.61 14.23
N TYR A 47 -4.97 2.45 14.88
CA TYR A 47 -6.14 1.70 15.32
C TYR A 47 -6.65 2.23 16.66
N ARG A 48 -7.90 2.70 16.70
CA ARG A 48 -8.53 3.20 17.94
C ARG A 48 -9.16 2.10 18.79
N TYR A 49 -9.63 1.03 18.15
CA TYR A 49 -10.37 -0.05 18.81
C TYR A 49 -9.94 -1.46 18.40
N GLY A 50 -8.87 -1.60 17.61
CA GLY A 50 -8.38 -2.89 17.11
C GLY A 50 -9.33 -3.52 16.09
#